data_AF-A0A8J2P8Z3-F1
#
_entry.id   AF-A0A8J2P8Z3-F1
#
_cell.length_a   1.000
_cell.length_b   1.000
_cell.length_c   1.000
_cell.angle_alpha   90.00
_cell.angle_beta   90.00
_cell.angle_gamma   90.00
#
_symmetry.space_group_name_H-M   'P 1'
#
loop_
_entity.id
_entity.type
_entity.pdbx_description
1 polymer ?
#
loop_
_entity_poly.entity_id
_entity_poly.type
_entity_poly.pdbx_seq_one_letter_code
_entity_poly.pdbx_strand_id
1 'polypeptide(L)'
;PTSTIEISISCKNLLERDFFFSLSDPMCVVYTRPWTSGQWEEYMRTEVVWDNLNPEFATKVKFEYWFEEQQSIRFMVYDIDKPSRNLMDQGFLGFAECTIGRIVSAGYGGLELKLSQNLGLKYLADSPRGKIQGSIILVAEKLVESKEEFLQKFLVKILKTQN
;
A
#
# COMPACT_ATOMS: atom_id res chain seq x y z
N PRO A 1 13.20 13.50 -13.98
CA PRO A 1 11.77 13.72 -14.31
C PRO A 1 10.89 13.12 -13.22
N THR A 2 9.93 13.88 -12.71
CA THR A 2 8.90 13.35 -11.80
C THR A 2 7.63 13.07 -12.57
N SER A 3 6.85 12.10 -12.14
CA SER A 3 5.50 11.86 -12.66
C SER A 3 4.60 11.48 -11.50
N THR A 4 3.42 12.08 -11.45
CA THR A 4 2.39 11.67 -10.50
C THR A 4 1.79 10.35 -10.96
N ILE A 5 1.74 9.38 -10.06
CA ILE A 5 1.14 8.06 -10.30
C ILE A 5 0.05 7.79 -9.27
N GLU A 6 -0.89 6.95 -9.65
CA GLU A 6 -1.85 6.30 -8.76
C GLU A 6 -1.55 4.80 -8.69
N ILE A 7 -1.54 4.25 -7.49
CA ILE A 7 -1.38 2.82 -7.24
C ILE A 7 -2.70 2.27 -6.74
N SER A 8 -3.27 1.35 -7.51
CA SER A 8 -4.43 0.55 -7.10
C SER A 8 -3.94 -0.68 -6.34
N ILE A 9 -4.66 -1.05 -5.28
CA ILE A 9 -4.30 -2.15 -4.39
C ILE A 9 -5.44 -3.18 -4.40
N SER A 10 -5.10 -4.45 -4.54
CA SER A 10 -6.01 -5.56 -4.28
C SER A 10 -5.29 -6.71 -3.60
N CYS A 11 -6.02 -7.63 -3.00
CA CYS A 11 -5.45 -8.85 -2.42
C CYS A 11 -6.13 -10.10 -2.97
N LYS A 12 -5.46 -11.25 -2.83
CA LYS A 12 -5.99 -12.57 -3.19
C LYS A 12 -5.69 -13.59 -2.12
N ASN A 13 -6.66 -14.45 -1.84
CA ASN A 13 -6.55 -15.57 -0.92
C ASN A 13 -6.01 -15.17 0.47
N LEU A 14 -6.55 -14.08 1.04
CA LEU A 14 -6.22 -13.70 2.41
C LEU A 14 -6.57 -14.83 3.40
N LEU A 15 -5.91 -14.83 4.55
CA LEU A 15 -6.14 -15.81 5.60
C LEU A 15 -7.53 -15.63 6.19
N GLU A 16 -8.36 -16.67 6.13
CA GLU A 16 -9.62 -16.75 6.87
C GLU A 16 -9.31 -16.94 8.36
N ARG A 17 -9.82 -16.03 9.21
CA ARG A 17 -9.80 -16.21 10.66
C ARG A 17 -11.03 -17.01 11.08
N ASP A 18 -10.98 -18.31 10.78
CA ASP A 18 -12.03 -19.27 11.14
C ASP A 18 -12.23 -19.36 12.66
N PHE A 19 -13.21 -18.65 13.20
CA PHE A 19 -13.81 -19.07 14.48
C PHE A 19 -15.34 -19.05 14.51
N PHE A 20 -16.06 -18.24 13.71
CA PHE A 20 -17.54 -18.22 13.73
C PHE A 20 -18.19 -17.73 12.40
N PHE A 21 -17.87 -18.35 11.25
CA PHE A 21 -18.50 -18.09 9.93
C PHE A 21 -18.36 -16.67 9.32
N SER A 22 -17.46 -15.83 9.83
CA SER A 22 -17.14 -14.53 9.22
C SER A 22 -15.87 -14.64 8.38
N LEU A 23 -15.89 -14.04 7.19
CA LEU A 23 -14.69 -13.84 6.39
C LEU A 23 -13.89 -12.67 6.99
N SER A 24 -12.65 -12.47 6.55
CA SER A 24 -11.90 -11.29 7.01
C SER A 24 -12.46 -9.99 6.44
N ASP A 25 -12.28 -8.91 7.21
CA ASP A 25 -12.62 -7.53 6.92
C ASP A 25 -11.33 -6.73 6.62
N PRO A 26 -10.68 -6.95 5.46
CA PRO A 26 -9.37 -6.38 5.19
C PRO A 26 -9.35 -4.86 5.05
N MET A 27 -8.28 -4.28 5.57
CA MET A 27 -7.85 -2.91 5.37
C MET A 27 -6.33 -2.89 5.12
N CYS A 28 -5.87 -2.12 4.12
CA CYS A 28 -4.45 -1.94 3.84
C CYS A 28 -3.95 -0.62 4.42
N VAL A 29 -2.85 -0.70 5.18
CA VAL A 29 -2.08 0.45 5.67
C VAL A 29 -0.81 0.57 4.84
N VAL A 30 -0.58 1.74 4.29
CA VAL A 30 0.57 2.05 3.44
C VAL A 30 1.57 2.84 4.26
N TYR A 31 2.83 2.39 4.25
CA TYR A 31 3.94 3.08 4.87
C TYR A 31 4.97 3.47 3.82
N THR A 32 5.57 4.64 4.02
CA THR A 32 6.72 5.10 3.24
C THR A 32 7.95 5.18 4.13
N ARG A 33 9.13 5.07 3.54
CA ARG A 33 10.39 5.33 4.25
C ARG A 33 11.14 6.47 3.56
N PRO A 34 10.89 7.73 3.96
CA PRO A 34 11.63 8.87 3.45
C PRO A 34 13.13 8.70 3.68
N TRP A 35 13.96 9.15 2.74
CA TRP A 35 15.41 9.15 2.90
C TRP A 35 15.87 10.00 4.09
N THR A 36 15.13 11.06 4.39
CA THR A 36 15.42 12.02 5.46
C THR A 36 15.32 11.42 6.86
N SER A 37 14.27 10.65 7.13
CA SER A 37 14.05 10.03 8.44
C SER A 37 14.65 8.63 8.54
N GLY A 38 14.69 7.89 7.42
CA GLY A 38 15.09 6.49 7.39
C GLY A 38 14.14 5.55 8.16
N GLN A 39 13.02 6.08 8.67
CA GLN A 39 12.02 5.34 9.45
C GLN A 39 10.74 5.15 8.64
N TRP A 40 10.01 4.09 8.96
CA TRP A 40 8.72 3.82 8.35
C TRP A 40 7.66 4.73 8.96
N GLU A 41 6.99 5.49 8.12
CA GLU A 41 5.95 6.43 8.49
C GLU A 41 4.64 6.02 7.81
N GLU A 42 3.55 6.02 8.57
CA GLU A 42 2.23 5.73 8.02
C GLU A 42 1.85 6.83 7.04
N TYR A 43 1.63 6.44 5.79
CA TYR A 43 1.26 7.34 4.71
C TYR A 43 -0.26 7.48 4.61
N MET A 44 -0.97 6.34 4.62
CA MET A 44 -2.42 6.31 4.57
C MET A 44 -3.00 4.93 4.91
N ARG A 45 -4.32 4.88 5.04
CA ARG A 45 -5.13 3.65 5.15
C ARG A 45 -6.19 3.63 4.07
N THR A 46 -6.51 2.45 3.54
CA THR A 46 -7.67 2.25 2.67
C THR A 46 -8.95 2.17 3.49
N GLU A 47 -10.09 2.07 2.80
CA GLU A 47 -11.32 1.59 3.41
C GLU A 47 -11.20 0.12 3.86
N VAL A 48 -12.16 -0.27 4.70
CA VAL A 48 -12.39 -1.68 5.09
C VAL A 48 -13.33 -2.30 4.06
N VAL A 49 -12.96 -3.45 3.53
CA VAL A 49 -13.85 -4.25 2.67
C VAL A 49 -14.38 -5.41 3.51
N TRP A 50 -15.68 -5.43 3.76
CA TRP A 50 -16.29 -6.41 4.65
C TRP A 50 -16.43 -7.79 3.99
N ASP A 51 -16.20 -8.83 4.79
CA ASP A 51 -16.39 -10.24 4.42
C ASP A 51 -15.76 -10.64 3.07
N ASN A 52 -14.49 -10.29 2.84
CA ASN A 52 -13.86 -10.51 1.53
C ASN A 52 -12.38 -10.91 1.63
N LEU A 53 -12.06 -12.14 1.21
CA LEU A 53 -10.67 -12.63 1.14
C LEU A 53 -9.90 -12.18 -0.11
N ASN A 54 -10.56 -11.51 -1.04
CA ASN A 54 -10.01 -11.00 -2.29
C ASN A 54 -10.43 -9.53 -2.50
N PRO A 55 -10.12 -8.63 -1.55
CA PRO A 55 -10.55 -7.24 -1.62
C PRO A 55 -9.92 -6.51 -2.80
N GLU A 56 -10.74 -5.70 -3.46
CA GLU A 56 -10.27 -4.65 -4.36
C GLU A 56 -10.55 -3.31 -3.67
N PHE A 57 -9.50 -2.59 -3.30
CA PHE A 57 -9.66 -1.31 -2.61
C PHE A 57 -9.92 -0.21 -3.64
N ALA A 58 -11.02 0.51 -3.47
CA ALA A 58 -11.38 1.70 -4.24
C ALA A 58 -10.40 2.86 -3.97
N THR A 59 -9.86 2.94 -2.75
CA THR A 59 -8.86 3.95 -2.43
C THR A 59 -7.54 3.68 -3.13
N LYS A 60 -7.16 4.56 -4.07
CA LYS A 60 -5.87 4.56 -4.75
C LYS A 60 -4.84 5.43 -4.01
N VAL A 61 -3.57 5.00 -4.02
CA VAL A 61 -2.46 5.73 -3.39
C VAL A 61 -1.77 6.61 -4.42
N LYS A 62 -1.68 7.92 -4.16
CA LYS A 62 -1.00 8.88 -5.04
C LYS A 62 0.44 9.08 -4.63
N PHE A 63 1.37 9.01 -5.58
CA PHE A 63 2.79 9.32 -5.34
C PHE A 63 3.39 10.18 -6.44
N GLU A 64 4.31 11.06 -6.04
CA GLU A 64 5.29 11.62 -6.96
C GLU A 64 6.40 10.59 -7.17
N TYR A 65 6.49 10.02 -8.38
CA TYR A 65 7.49 9.04 -8.74
C TYR A 65 8.76 9.72 -9.27
N TRP A 66 9.90 9.38 -8.67
CA TRP A 66 11.24 9.85 -9.03
C TRP A 66 12.05 8.67 -9.55
N PHE A 67 12.28 8.62 -10.87
CA PHE A 67 12.92 7.46 -11.49
C PHE A 67 14.37 7.20 -11.05
N GLU A 68 15.07 8.23 -10.58
CA GLU A 68 16.45 8.15 -10.05
C GLU A 68 16.50 7.71 -8.59
N GLU A 69 15.37 7.68 -7.88
CA GLU A 69 15.32 7.39 -6.46
C GLU A 69 14.71 6.02 -6.15
N GLN A 70 15.30 5.33 -5.18
CA GLN A 70 14.74 4.10 -4.65
C GLN A 70 13.69 4.41 -3.56
N GLN A 71 12.48 4.75 -4.00
CA GLN A 71 11.36 5.06 -3.11
C GLN A 71 10.76 3.77 -2.54
N SER A 72 11.14 3.41 -1.31
CA SER A 72 10.65 2.22 -0.59
C SER A 72 9.24 2.41 -0.04
N ILE A 73 8.40 1.40 -0.24
CA ILE A 73 7.00 1.36 0.20
C ILE A 73 6.69 0.02 0.85
N ARG A 74 5.87 0.04 1.90
CA ARG A 74 5.39 -1.14 2.63
C ARG A 74 3.88 -1.10 2.70
N PHE A 75 3.27 -2.25 2.42
CA PHE A 75 1.83 -2.46 2.55
C PHE A 75 1.60 -3.47 3.66
N MET A 76 0.79 -3.11 4.65
CA MET A 76 0.42 -3.97 5.78
C MET A 76 -1.09 -4.18 5.74
N VAL A 77 -1.53 -5.43 5.69
CA VAL A 77 -2.94 -5.80 5.63
C VAL A 77 -3.39 -6.26 7.00
N TYR A 78 -4.52 -5.72 7.45
CA TYR A 78 -5.15 -6.03 8.73
C TYR A 78 -6.59 -6.45 8.52
N ASP A 79 -7.06 -7.37 9.35
CA ASP A 79 -8.43 -7.79 9.56
C ASP A 79 -9.06 -6.92 10.64
N ILE A 80 -10.12 -6.19 10.32
CA ILE A 80 -10.72 -5.19 11.21
C ILE A 80 -11.83 -5.82 12.05
N ASP A 81 -11.42 -6.48 13.14
CA ASP A 81 -12.31 -7.19 14.06
C ASP A 81 -13.04 -6.25 15.05
N LYS A 82 -12.44 -5.09 15.33
CA LYS A 82 -12.88 -4.19 16.43
C LYS A 82 -13.12 -2.77 15.95
N PRO A 83 -14.05 -2.03 16.58
CA PRO A 83 -14.25 -0.59 16.32
C PRO A 83 -13.16 0.27 17.00
N SER A 84 -11.88 -0.09 16.83
CA SER A 84 -10.71 0.62 17.34
C SER A 84 -9.85 1.11 16.19
N ARG A 85 -9.31 2.33 16.30
CA ARG A 85 -8.34 2.84 15.31
C ARG A 85 -6.92 2.32 15.54
N ASN A 86 -6.67 1.69 16.67
CA ASN A 86 -5.36 1.18 17.03
C ASN A 86 -5.09 -0.15 16.31
N LEU A 87 -4.03 -0.21 15.49
CA LEU A 87 -3.66 -1.38 14.70
C LEU A 87 -3.26 -2.58 15.58
N MET A 88 -2.82 -2.34 16.82
CA MET A 88 -2.49 -3.40 17.78
C MET A 88 -3.71 -4.20 18.23
N ASP A 89 -4.90 -3.62 18.10
CA ASP A 89 -6.16 -4.28 18.47
C ASP A 89 -6.73 -5.14 17.34
N GLN A 90 -6.20 -4.96 16.13
CA GLN A 90 -6.68 -5.54 14.87
C GLN A 90 -5.90 -6.80 14.48
N GLY A 91 -6.50 -7.61 13.62
CA GLY A 91 -5.91 -8.85 13.17
C GLY A 91 -4.84 -8.67 12.11
N PHE A 92 -3.57 -8.82 12.43
CA PHE A 92 -2.55 -8.75 11.37
C PHE A 92 -2.64 -9.93 10.39
N LEU A 93 -2.80 -9.65 9.09
CA LEU A 93 -2.90 -10.65 8.01
C LEU A 93 -1.57 -10.85 7.28
N GLY A 94 -0.77 -9.79 7.14
CA GLY A 94 0.55 -9.86 6.55
C GLY A 94 1.03 -8.53 5.97
N PHE A 95 2.27 -8.51 5.50
CA PHE A 95 2.86 -7.34 4.84
C PHE A 95 3.65 -7.72 3.60
N ALA A 96 3.83 -6.74 2.72
CA ALA A 96 4.74 -6.81 1.59
C ALA A 96 5.49 -5.49 1.44
N GLU A 97 6.75 -5.58 1.02
CA GLU A 97 7.62 -4.44 0.76
C GLU A 97 8.12 -4.47 -0.67
N CYS A 98 8.17 -3.30 -1.29
CA CYS A 98 8.78 -3.13 -2.60
C CYS A 98 9.22 -1.68 -2.80
N THR A 99 9.54 -1.32 -4.04
CA THR A 99 9.83 0.05 -4.43
C THR A 99 8.80 0.51 -5.45
N ILE A 100 8.51 1.81 -5.48
CA ILE A 100 7.58 2.38 -6.47
C ILE A 100 8.01 2.02 -7.90
N GLY A 101 9.32 2.08 -8.18
CA GLY A 101 9.88 1.69 -9.48
C GLY A 101 9.56 0.25 -9.90
N ARG A 102 9.49 -0.70 -8.95
CA ARG A 102 9.08 -2.09 -9.25
C ARG A 102 7.61 -2.18 -9.65
N ILE A 103 6.73 -1.42 -9.01
CA ILE A 103 5.30 -1.40 -9.32
C ILE A 103 5.09 -0.79 -10.72
N VAL A 104 5.72 0.36 -10.99
CA VAL A 104 5.64 1.03 -12.29
C VAL A 104 6.18 0.13 -13.41
N SER A 105 7.27 -0.59 -13.16
CA SER A 105 7.88 -1.49 -14.16
C SER A 105 7.04 -2.74 -14.46
N ALA A 106 6.12 -3.14 -13.57
CA ALA A 106 5.22 -4.27 -13.82
C ALA A 106 4.10 -3.92 -14.83
N GLY A 107 3.81 -2.63 -15.03
CA GLY A 107 2.80 -2.16 -15.96
C GLY A 107 1.39 -2.65 -15.62
N TYR A 108 0.54 -2.74 -16.65
CA TYR A 108 -0.87 -3.15 -16.51
C TYR A 108 -1.06 -4.60 -16.01
N GLY A 109 -0.03 -5.44 -16.08
CA GLY A 109 -0.08 -6.80 -15.52
C GLY A 109 -0.11 -6.82 -14.00
N GLY A 110 0.29 -5.71 -13.36
CA GLY A 110 0.37 -5.60 -11.90
C GLY A 110 1.55 -6.35 -11.30
N LEU A 111 2.03 -5.86 -10.16
CA LEU A 111 3.03 -6.53 -9.35
C LEU A 111 2.33 -7.35 -8.27
N GLU A 112 2.35 -8.68 -8.39
CA GLU A 112 1.90 -9.58 -7.32
C GLU A 112 3.06 -9.87 -6.33
N LEU A 113 2.81 -9.65 -5.04
CA LEU A 113 3.73 -9.96 -3.95
C LEU A 113 3.04 -10.88 -2.94
N LYS A 114 3.75 -11.89 -2.43
CA LYS A 114 3.24 -12.72 -1.33
C LYS A 114 3.29 -11.93 -0.02
N LEU A 115 2.23 -12.05 0.78
CA LEU A 115 2.18 -11.46 2.11
C LEU A 115 3.03 -12.31 3.08
N SER A 116 3.94 -11.64 3.79
CA SER A 116 4.73 -12.22 4.87
C SER A 116 4.12 -11.84 6.20
N GLN A 117 4.07 -12.77 7.16
CA GLN A 117 3.71 -12.45 8.55
C GLN A 117 4.94 -12.21 9.44
N ASN A 118 6.14 -12.50 8.95
CA ASN A 118 7.36 -12.38 9.73
C ASN A 118 7.93 -10.97 9.62
N LEU A 119 7.47 -10.05 10.49
CA LEU A 119 7.98 -8.68 10.57
C LEU A 119 9.39 -8.57 11.20
N GLY A 120 10.09 -9.68 11.45
CA GLY A 120 11.26 -9.68 12.35
C GLY A 120 10.89 -9.40 13.81
N LEU A 121 9.59 -9.33 14.13
CA LEU A 121 9.07 -9.20 15.48
C LEU A 121 8.90 -10.60 16.08
N LYS A 122 9.76 -10.89 17.06
CA LYS A 122 9.82 -12.10 17.90
C LYS A 122 8.53 -12.42 18.68
N TYR A 123 7.44 -11.67 18.45
CA TYR A 123 6.18 -11.73 19.17
C TYR A 123 5.07 -12.52 18.47
N LEU A 124 5.31 -13.04 17.25
CA LEU A 124 4.38 -13.98 16.58
C LEU A 124 4.97 -15.39 16.52
N ALA A 125 5.63 -15.83 17.61
CA ALA A 125 6.24 -17.16 17.70
C ALA A 125 5.24 -18.33 17.82
N ASP A 126 3.92 -18.04 17.80
CA ASP A 126 2.87 -19.07 17.95
C ASP A 126 2.04 -19.32 16.69
N SER A 127 2.54 -18.99 15.49
CA SER A 127 1.96 -19.54 14.25
C SER A 127 2.70 -20.81 13.82
N PRO A 128 2.21 -22.00 14.19
CA PRO A 128 2.71 -23.23 13.63
C PRO A 128 2.32 -23.26 12.15
N ARG A 129 3.34 -23.28 11.29
CA ARG A 129 3.31 -23.44 9.81
C ARG A 129 3.49 -22.12 9.07
N GLY A 130 4.66 -22.00 8.42
CA GLY A 130 4.91 -21.06 7.33
C GLY A 130 4.04 -21.36 6.11
N LYS A 131 2.73 -21.13 6.24
CA LYS A 131 1.77 -21.20 5.15
C LYS A 131 1.79 -19.84 4.46
N ILE A 132 1.99 -19.82 3.15
CA ILE A 132 1.88 -18.58 2.35
C ILE A 132 0.42 -18.11 2.45
N GLN A 133 0.18 -16.91 2.98
CA GLN A 133 -1.14 -16.41 3.44
C GLN A 133 -1.69 -15.29 2.56
N GLY A 134 -1.79 -15.58 1.27
CA GLY A 134 -2.33 -14.66 0.27
C GLY A 134 -1.28 -13.77 -0.40
N SER A 135 -1.75 -12.98 -1.34
CA SER A 135 -0.93 -12.03 -2.09
C SER A 135 -1.61 -10.67 -2.19
N ILE A 136 -0.78 -9.65 -2.34
CA ILE A 136 -1.19 -8.30 -2.70
C ILE A 136 -0.80 -8.05 -4.15
N ILE A 137 -1.67 -7.38 -4.89
CA ILE A 137 -1.47 -7.00 -6.29
C ILE A 137 -1.49 -5.48 -6.35
N LEU A 138 -0.46 -4.92 -6.98
CA LEU A 138 -0.24 -3.48 -7.07
C LEU A 138 -0.18 -3.07 -8.53
N VAL A 139 -1.04 -2.16 -8.95
CA VAL A 139 -1.08 -1.66 -10.34
C VAL A 139 -0.85 -0.15 -10.31
N ALA A 140 0.20 0.31 -10.99
CA ALA A 140 0.49 1.74 -11.12
C ALA A 140 -0.06 2.29 -12.44
N GLU A 141 -0.78 3.39 -12.36
CA GLU A 141 -1.27 4.17 -13.50
C GLU A 141 -0.65 5.56 -13.43
N LYS A 142 -0.12 6.05 -14.54
CA LYS A 142 0.35 7.43 -14.62
C LYS A 142 -0.85 8.37 -14.71
N LEU A 143 -0.89 9.37 -13.83
CA LEU A 143 -1.88 10.43 -13.96
C LEU A 143 -1.50 11.32 -15.14
N VAL A 144 -2.43 11.46 -16.08
CA VAL A 144 -2.35 12.47 -17.13
C VAL A 144 -2.81 13.77 -16.48
N GLU A 145 -1.87 14.69 -16.26
CA GLU A 145 -2.21 16.01 -15.74
C GLU A 145 -3.17 16.71 -16.69
N SER A 146 -4.20 17.34 -16.12
CA SER A 146 -5.09 18.19 -16.89
C SER A 146 -4.35 19.43 -17.40
N LYS A 147 -4.84 20.04 -18.49
CA LYS A 147 -4.27 21.31 -19.00
C LYS A 147 -4.28 22.41 -17.94
N GLU A 148 -5.29 22.44 -17.06
CA GLU A 148 -5.42 23.45 -16.01
C GLU A 148 -4.38 23.29 -14.89
N GLU A 149 -4.15 22.06 -14.42
CA GLU A 149 -3.10 21.77 -13.42
C GLU A 149 -1.71 22.09 -13.95
N PHE A 150 -1.45 21.78 -15.23
CA PHE A 150 -0.21 22.13 -15.89
C PHE A 150 0.01 23.66 -15.91
N LEU A 151 -1.02 24.42 -16.27
CA LEU A 151 -0.96 25.88 -16.30
C LEU A 151 -0.73 26.47 -14.91
N GLN A 152 -1.38 25.96 -13.86
CA GLN A 152 -1.14 26.41 -12.48
C GLN A 152 0.31 26.15 -12.05
N LYS A 153 0.84 24.93 -12.25
CA LYS A 153 2.24 24.60 -11.91
C LYS A 153 3.23 25.44 -12.71
N PHE A 154 2.95 25.69 -14.00
CA PHE A 154 3.78 26.53 -14.87
C PHE A 154 3.83 27.99 -14.39
N LEU A 155 2.68 28.57 -14.03
CA LEU A 155 2.59 29.92 -13.49
C LEU A 155 3.35 30.05 -12.16
N VAL A 156 3.20 29.08 -11.25
CA VAL A 156 3.94 29.06 -9.98
C VAL A 156 5.45 29.02 -10.21
N LYS A 157 5.91 28.26 -11.21
CA LYS A 157 7.33 28.18 -11.55
C LYS A 157 7.86 29.50 -12.10
N ILE A 158 7.12 30.17 -13.00
CA ILE A 158 7.48 31.51 -13.50
C ILE A 158 7.63 32.50 -12.33
N LEU A 159 6.65 32.55 -11.44
CA LEU A 159 6.65 33.48 -10.31
C LEU A 159 7.83 33.25 -9.36
N LYS A 160 8.25 32.00 -9.15
CA LYS A 160 9.44 31.67 -8.35
C LYS A 160 10.77 32.02 -9.01
N THR A 161 10.80 32.24 -10.33
CA THR A 161 12.04 32.54 -11.06
C THR A 161 12.25 34.06 -11.22
N GLN A 162 11.27 34.88 -10.84
CA GLN A 162 11.34 36.34 -10.90
C GLN A 162 11.66 37.01 -9.54
N ASN A 163 11.88 36.22 -8.48
CA ASN A 163 12.39 36.64 -7.18
C ASN A 163 13.74 35.97 -6.90
#